data_AF-A0A935LUL5-F1
#
_entry.id   AF-A0A935LUL5-F1
#
_cell.length_a   1.000
_cell.length_b   1.000
_cell.length_c   1.000
_cell.angle_alpha   90.00
_cell.angle_beta   90.00
_cell.angle_gamma   90.00
#
_symmetry.space_group_name_H-M   'P 1'
#
loop_
_entity.id
_entity.type
_entity.pdbx_description
1 polymer ?
#
loop_
_entity_poly.entity_id
_entity_poly.type
_entity_poly.pdbx_seq_one_letter_code
_entity_poly.pdbx_strand_id
1 'polypeptide(L)' 'MAVEAYCVKCKAKRDMKDPKEVVMANGRKAMKGTCPTCGTGMFKIMGKA' A
#
# COMPACT_ATOMS: atom_id res chain seq x y z
N MET A 1 2.39 -8.90 10.19
CA MET A 1 1.42 -7.84 9.83
C MET A 1 1.69 -7.43 8.39
N ALA A 2 1.18 -8.20 7.44
CA ALA A 2 1.32 -7.89 6.03
C ALA A 2 0.11 -7.06 5.60
N VAL A 3 0.35 -5.95 4.90
CA VAL A 3 -0.75 -5.11 4.43
C VAL A 3 -1.04 -5.48 2.99
N GLU A 4 -2.13 -6.21 2.78
CA GLU A 4 -2.59 -6.58 1.45
C GLU A 4 -3.04 -5.34 0.68
N ALA A 5 -2.39 -5.09 -0.44
CA ALA A 5 -2.77 -4.07 -1.41
C ALA A 5 -2.95 -4.68 -2.80
N TYR A 6 -3.75 -4.00 -3.61
CA TYR A 6 -3.94 -4.42 -4.99
C TYR A 6 -2.78 -3.93 -5.86
N CYS A 7 -2.06 -4.87 -6.47
CA CYS A 7 -1.05 -4.54 -7.46
C CYS A 7 -1.74 -4.26 -8.80
N VAL A 8 -1.72 -3.03 -9.29
CA VAL A 8 -2.23 -2.72 -10.64
C VAL A 8 -1.42 -3.42 -11.75
N LYS A 9 -0.10 -3.61 -11.58
CA LYS A 9 0.70 -4.38 -12.55
C LYS A 9 0.38 -5.88 -12.55
N CYS A 10 0.31 -6.50 -11.38
CA CYS A 10 0.01 -7.95 -11.29
C CYS A 10 -1.49 -8.26 -11.35
N LYS A 11 -2.36 -7.24 -11.36
CA LYS A 11 -3.82 -7.33 -11.29
C LYS A 11 -4.32 -8.29 -10.19
N ALA A 12 -3.59 -8.33 -9.08
CA ALA A 12 -3.83 -9.26 -7.98
C ALA A 12 -3.62 -8.54 -6.65
N LYS A 13 -4.36 -8.98 -5.62
CA LYS A 13 -4.11 -8.58 -4.24
C LYS A 13 -2.86 -9.30 -3.75
N ARG A 14 -1.92 -8.54 -3.19
CA ARG A 14 -0.66 -9.07 -2.65
C ARG A 14 -0.26 -8.33 -1.41
N ASP A 15 0.48 -9.01 -0.57
CA ASP A 15 1.13 -8.42 0.59
C ASP A 15 2.17 -7.40 0.17
N MET A 16 2.04 -6.18 0.71
CA MET A 16 3.06 -5.16 0.56
C MET A 16 4.31 -5.55 1.34
N LYS A 17 5.45 -5.44 0.67
CA LYS A 17 6.79 -5.47 1.27
C LYS A 17 7.11 -4.09 1.83
N ASP A 18 7.66 -4.05 3.05
CA ASP A 18 7.99 -2.82 3.79
C ASP A 18 6.82 -1.81 3.88
N PRO A 19 5.64 -2.23 4.38
CA PRO A 19 4.51 -1.32 4.50
C PRO A 19 4.76 -0.28 5.59
N LYS A 20 4.70 1.01 5.22
CA LYS A 20 4.89 2.18 6.08
C LYS A 20 3.62 3.01 6.12
N GLU A 21 3.18 3.38 7.31
CA GLU A 21 2.09 4.32 7.48
C GLU A 21 2.59 5.73 7.15
N VAL A 22 1.90 6.40 6.24
CA VAL A 22 2.14 7.77 5.82
C VAL A 22 0.85 8.55 5.93
N VAL A 23 0.92 9.74 6.51
CA VAL A 23 -0.19 10.68 6.53
C VAL A 23 -0.06 11.56 5.30
N MET A 24 -1.05 11.51 4.41
CA MET A 24 -1.10 12.39 3.25
C MET A 24 -1.44 13.82 3.67
N ALA A 25 -1.05 14.81 2.85
CA ALA A 25 -1.29 16.23 3.13
C ALA A 25 -2.77 16.61 3.32
N ASN A 26 -3.69 15.75 2.89
CA ASN A 26 -5.14 15.88 3.09
C ASN A 26 -5.64 15.30 4.42
N GLY A 27 -4.74 14.96 5.36
CA GLY A 27 -5.06 14.40 6.67
C GLY A 27 -5.49 12.93 6.64
N ARG A 28 -5.41 12.24 5.49
CA ARG A 28 -5.79 10.82 5.38
C ARG A 28 -4.60 9.93 5.64
N LYS A 29 -4.82 8.85 6.38
CA LYS A 29 -3.80 7.82 6.60
C LYS A 29 -3.70 6.93 5.36
N ALA A 30 -2.48 6.58 4.97
CA ALA A 30 -2.25 5.63 3.91
C ALA A 30 -1.10 4.72 4.29
N MET A 31 -1.18 3.46 3.89
CA MET A 31 -0.07 2.52 3.97
C MET A 31 0.63 2.52 2.61
N LYS A 32 1.87 2.97 2.59
CA LYS A 32 2.77 2.90 1.44
C LYS A 32 3.63 1.65 1.58
N GLY A 33 3.69 0.82 0.56
CA GLY A 33 4.59 -0.32 0.52
C GLY A 33 5.06 -0.63 -0.89
N THR A 34 5.69 -1.78 -1.07
CA THR A 34 6.26 -2.18 -2.35
C THR A 34 5.79 -3.56 -2.73
N CYS A 35 5.43 -3.77 -3.99
CA CYS A 35 5.05 -5.08 -4.49
C CYS A 35 6.27 -6.02 -4.51
N PRO A 36 6.29 -7.15 -3.79
CA PRO A 36 7.44 -8.05 -3.73
C PRO A 36 7.76 -8.73 -5.08
N THR A 37 6.79 -8.79 -5.99
CA THR A 37 6.93 -9.50 -7.27
C THR A 37 7.28 -8.61 -8.45
N CYS A 38 6.81 -7.37 -8.47
CA CYS A 38 7.05 -6.46 -9.61
C CYS A 38 7.77 -5.17 -9.21
N GLY A 39 8.17 -5.05 -7.94
CA GLY A 39 8.90 -3.89 -7.39
C GLY A 39 8.12 -2.56 -7.41
N THR A 40 6.84 -2.58 -7.80
CA THR A 40 6.06 -1.35 -7.98
C THR A 40 5.54 -0.86 -6.64
N GLY A 41 5.65 0.44 -6.39
CA GLY A 41 5.09 1.06 -5.19
C GLY A 41 3.58 0.86 -5.13
N MET A 42 3.10 0.34 -4.00
CA MET A 42 1.70 0.14 -3.69
C MET A 42 1.30 1.14 -2.60
N PHE A 43 0.07 1.62 -2.70
CA PHE A 43 -0.52 2.50 -1.69
C PHE A 43 -1.90 1.97 -1.35
N LYS A 44 -2.16 1.77 -0.06
CA LYS A 44 -3.48 1.43 0.49
C LYS A 44 -3.94 2.59 1.36
N ILE A 45 -4.89 3.36 0.86
CA ILE A 45 -5.49 4.45 1.63
C ILE A 45 -6.34 3.80 2.73
N MET A 46 -5.96 3.98 3.98
CA MET A 46 -6.81 3.65 5.12
C MET A 46 -7.72 4.86 5.32
N GLY A 47 -9.03 4.66 5.25
CA GLY A 47 -10.01 5.75 5.33
C GLY A 47 -9.82 6.66 6.55
N LYS A 48 -10.50 7.80 6.55
CA LYS A 48 -10.48 8.79 7.63
C LYS A 48 -10.81 8.11 8.97
N ALA A 49 -10.10 8.50 10.03
CA ALA A 49 -10.67 8.43 11.38
C ALA A 49 -11.92 9.31 11.45
#